data_AF-A0A1T5PB36-F1
#
_entry.id   AF-A0A1T5PB36-F1
#
_cell.length_a   1.000
_cell.length_b   1.000
_cell.length_c   1.000
_cell.angle_alpha   90.00
_cell.angle_beta   90.00
_cell.angle_gamma   90.00
#
_symmetry.space_group_name_H-M   'P 1'
#
loop_
_entity.id
_entity.type
_entity.pdbx_description
1 polymer ?
#
loop_
_entity_poly.entity_id
_entity_poly.type
_entity_poly.pdbx_seq_one_letter_code
_entity_poly.pdbx_strand_id
1 'polypeptide(L)'
;MIIHPFKYSRVPGIFFTLILLITAGLCNAQVALTPGKIPFETKYLKTGKYEMGCYIVDGGRETEISSFIIDINANKETMSIVTTLNLVGAGDPRIDTIISDGKTFTPLYRSSFNDKYELMLNYGKEVTGYHYDKQSRKKRVIKEPVNEAFFDGYCYPYLLGLLPLASGYSASMPVYDYRPENTVNLKKAIIEEVTSGMYTSSLTGAHKVWLVTVFEQATNDKYVYYIDKETRRLWKVDIFSNAGQHILMVDRETDFNPFKSTFDKVATMKLIKSGSAVISGQVYAKDNENEGMLSGIAVININKKQYARAGTSIVLIPYTDFFKEWIKLNEASRKKGRAVPLPKEAAECIKTTTVYDDKGHFEFVNLMPGDYLIFAEIGYVHTSRRTEVVGYTDTYVNGLYQGTSENTTVRSYVGNTSATVKKVVKIEKEGETVEVKLKKTL
;
A
#
# COMPACT_ATOMS: atom_id res chain seq x y z
N MET A 1 82.87 52.77 43.32
CA MET A 1 82.28 52.07 42.15
C MET A 1 80.77 52.03 42.36
N ILE A 2 80.06 53.01 41.80
CA ILE A 2 78.59 53.10 41.86
C ILE A 2 78.14 53.22 40.41
N ILE A 3 77.32 52.28 39.97
CA ILE A 3 76.58 52.41 38.71
C ILE A 3 75.13 52.02 39.02
N HIS A 4 74.26 53.02 38.95
CA HIS A 4 72.84 52.86 38.66
C HIS A 4 72.66 52.51 37.18
N PRO A 5 71.59 51.80 36.81
CA PRO A 5 70.49 52.54 36.19
C PRO A 5 69.07 52.11 36.58
N PHE A 6 68.16 52.94 36.08
CA PHE A 6 66.74 53.10 36.31
C PHE A 6 65.82 52.00 35.76
N LYS A 7 64.75 51.74 36.54
CA LYS A 7 63.31 51.58 36.22
C LYS A 7 62.89 51.17 34.80
N TYR A 8 62.06 50.11 34.73
CA TYR A 8 60.69 50.24 34.20
C TYR A 8 59.70 49.30 34.91
N SER A 9 58.44 49.72 34.89
CA SER A 9 57.32 49.39 35.79
C SER A 9 56.56 48.10 35.49
N ARG A 10 55.99 47.52 36.56
CA ARG A 10 54.95 46.46 36.63
C ARG A 10 53.76 46.71 35.69
N VAL A 11 53.25 45.66 35.04
CA VAL A 11 51.93 45.01 35.28
C VAL A 11 51.95 43.58 34.67
N PRO A 12 51.62 42.52 35.43
CA PRO A 12 51.30 41.21 34.88
C PRO A 12 49.79 40.92 34.96
N GLY A 13 49.26 40.24 33.95
CA GLY A 13 48.04 39.43 34.09
C GLY A 13 46.81 39.94 33.34
N ILE A 14 45.98 38.96 32.97
CA ILE A 14 44.68 39.07 32.29
C ILE A 14 44.81 39.19 30.76
N PHE A 15 45.11 38.10 30.07
CA PHE A 15 44.68 37.92 28.67
C PHE A 15 44.74 36.46 28.20
N PHE A 16 44.28 35.47 28.98
CA PHE A 16 44.11 34.11 28.45
C PHE A 16 43.12 33.27 29.29
N THR A 17 41.92 33.79 29.57
CA THR A 17 40.85 33.00 30.21
C THR A 17 39.47 33.63 29.98
N LEU A 18 39.08 33.87 28.73
CA LEU A 18 37.71 34.33 28.43
C LEU A 18 37.21 33.98 27.01
N ILE A 19 37.61 32.82 26.46
CA ILE A 19 37.02 32.28 25.20
C ILE A 19 36.80 30.76 25.34
N LEU A 20 36.24 30.31 26.47
CA LEU A 20 35.83 28.91 26.64
C LEU A 20 34.56 28.74 27.49
N LEU A 21 33.66 29.73 27.44
CA LEU A 21 32.45 29.77 28.29
C LEU A 21 31.18 30.27 27.57
N ILE A 22 31.16 30.26 26.23
CA ILE A 22 29.97 30.64 25.44
C ILE A 22 29.37 29.47 24.63
N THR A 23 30.00 28.29 24.59
CA THR A 23 29.44 27.11 23.86
C THR A 23 28.62 26.14 24.74
N ALA A 24 28.47 26.39 26.04
CA ALA A 24 27.66 25.55 26.94
C ALA A 24 26.17 25.95 27.03
N GLY A 25 25.69 26.82 26.14
CA GLY A 25 24.37 27.47 26.25
C GLY A 25 23.31 27.07 25.22
N LEU A 26 23.50 25.98 24.46
CA LEU A 26 22.48 25.44 23.55
C LEU A 26 22.19 23.96 23.86
N CYS A 27 21.97 23.62 25.13
CA CYS A 27 21.11 22.49 25.42
C CYS A 27 19.69 22.92 25.06
N ASN A 28 19.27 22.69 23.81
CA ASN A 28 17.85 22.68 23.48
C ASN A 28 17.22 21.56 24.32
N ALA A 29 16.68 21.91 25.48
CA ALA A 29 15.84 21.00 26.24
C ALA A 29 14.68 20.59 25.31
N GLN A 30 14.59 19.29 25.01
CA GLN A 30 13.55 18.77 24.14
C GLN A 30 12.18 19.16 24.71
N VAL A 31 11.29 19.69 23.86
CA VAL A 31 9.97 20.17 24.30
C VAL A 31 9.18 18.99 24.89
N ALA A 32 8.80 19.11 26.15
CA ALA A 32 7.93 18.14 26.81
C ALA A 32 6.47 18.45 26.47
N LEU A 33 5.85 17.54 25.73
CA LEU A 33 4.45 17.59 25.32
C LEU A 33 3.60 17.01 26.46
N THR A 34 2.62 17.76 26.95
CA THR A 34 1.66 17.28 27.95
C THR A 34 0.23 17.54 27.50
N PRO A 35 -0.76 16.69 27.88
CA PRO A 35 -2.16 16.91 27.56
C PRO A 35 -2.64 18.34 27.84
N GLY A 36 -3.48 18.88 26.97
CA GLY A 36 -4.09 20.22 27.10
C GLY A 36 -3.17 21.43 26.94
N LYS A 37 -1.85 21.25 26.80
CA LYS A 37 -0.88 22.37 26.65
C LYS A 37 -0.21 22.43 25.27
N ILE A 38 -0.63 21.58 24.34
CA ILE A 38 0.02 21.40 23.02
C ILE A 38 -0.85 22.01 21.93
N PRO A 39 -0.25 22.68 20.92
CA PRO A 39 -0.97 23.12 19.73
C PRO A 39 -1.22 21.92 18.79
N PHE A 40 -2.07 20.99 19.21
CA PHE A 40 -2.53 19.94 18.29
C PHE A 40 -3.32 20.58 17.15
N GLU A 41 -2.98 20.22 15.92
CA GLU A 41 -3.67 20.63 14.70
C GLU A 41 -4.96 19.79 14.53
N THR A 42 -5.93 19.98 15.43
CA THR A 42 -7.16 19.18 15.52
C THR A 42 -8.03 19.21 14.26
N LYS A 43 -7.80 20.15 13.32
CA LYS A 43 -8.36 20.13 11.96
C LYS A 43 -8.04 18.84 11.18
N TYR A 44 -6.97 18.13 11.56
CA TYR A 44 -6.56 16.86 10.96
C TYR A 44 -7.10 15.63 11.71
N LEU A 45 -7.77 15.81 12.85
CA LEU A 45 -8.41 14.72 13.57
C LEU A 45 -9.61 14.22 12.74
N LYS A 46 -9.53 12.97 12.29
CA LYS A 46 -10.55 12.33 11.47
C LYS A 46 -11.17 11.16 12.23
N THR A 47 -12.50 11.13 12.22
CA THR A 47 -13.27 9.93 12.56
C THR A 47 -13.25 9.01 11.35
N GLY A 48 -13.09 7.71 11.58
CA GLY A 48 -13.07 6.72 10.51
C GLY A 48 -12.48 5.40 10.95
N LYS A 49 -12.56 4.45 10.03
CA LYS A 49 -12.08 3.08 10.22
C LYS A 49 -11.08 2.73 9.13
N TYR A 50 -9.94 2.17 9.52
CA TYR A 50 -8.91 1.69 8.60
C TYR A 50 -8.26 0.42 9.14
N GLU A 51 -7.48 -0.25 8.29
CA GLU A 51 -6.81 -1.50 8.66
C GLU A 51 -5.31 -1.42 8.32
N MET A 52 -4.47 -1.78 9.28
CA MET A 52 -3.03 -1.94 9.09
C MET A 52 -2.70 -3.44 9.04
N GLY A 53 -2.13 -3.92 7.94
CA GLY A 53 -1.49 -5.23 7.89
C GLY A 53 -0.14 -5.19 8.60
N CYS A 54 0.22 -6.24 9.34
CA CYS A 54 1.45 -6.32 10.12
C CYS A 54 2.29 -7.52 9.68
N TYR A 55 3.56 -7.26 9.39
CA TYR A 55 4.47 -8.18 8.74
C TYR A 55 5.79 -8.26 9.53
N ILE A 56 6.38 -9.45 9.62
CA ILE A 56 7.80 -9.59 9.95
C ILE A 56 8.60 -9.48 8.66
N VAL A 57 9.70 -8.73 8.71
CA VAL A 57 10.63 -8.56 7.60
C VAL A 57 11.89 -9.39 7.89
N ASP A 58 12.15 -10.39 7.05
CA ASP A 58 13.36 -11.22 7.12
C ASP A 58 13.99 -11.40 5.74
N GLY A 59 15.26 -11.01 5.60
CA GLY A 59 15.98 -11.07 4.32
C GLY A 59 15.27 -10.34 3.17
N GLY A 60 14.51 -9.27 3.48
CA GLY A 60 13.71 -8.52 2.51
C GLY A 60 12.38 -9.17 2.11
N ARG A 61 11.99 -10.29 2.75
CA ARG A 61 10.67 -10.91 2.58
C ARG A 61 9.74 -10.50 3.71
N GLU A 62 8.52 -10.15 3.35
CA GLU A 62 7.45 -9.80 4.29
C GLU A 62 6.55 -11.01 4.53
N THR A 63 6.37 -11.39 5.80
CA THR A 63 5.43 -12.46 6.21
C THR A 63 4.39 -11.86 7.13
N GLU A 64 3.11 -11.95 6.75
CA GLU A 64 2.02 -11.41 7.57
C GLU A 64 1.88 -12.21 8.86
N ILE A 65 1.82 -11.50 9.98
CA ILE A 65 1.64 -12.07 11.31
C ILE A 65 0.34 -11.61 11.98
N SER A 66 -0.18 -10.44 11.59
CA SER A 66 -1.43 -9.92 12.13
C SER A 66 -2.03 -8.80 11.28
N SER A 67 -3.26 -8.41 11.61
CA SER A 67 -3.83 -7.14 11.18
C SER A 67 -4.45 -6.36 12.34
N PHE A 68 -4.45 -5.04 12.23
CA PHE A 68 -5.04 -4.12 13.20
C PHE A 68 -6.16 -3.36 12.51
N ILE A 69 -7.41 -3.65 12.90
CA ILE A 69 -8.57 -2.87 12.50
C ILE A 69 -8.73 -1.75 13.52
N ILE A 70 -8.63 -0.50 13.09
CA ILE A 70 -8.63 0.68 13.95
C ILE A 70 -9.87 1.51 13.63
N ASP A 71 -10.70 1.75 14.63
CA ASP A 71 -11.88 2.60 14.57
C ASP A 71 -11.67 3.81 15.49
N ILE A 72 -11.60 5.00 14.90
CA ILE A 72 -11.44 6.26 15.61
C ILE A 72 -12.77 7.00 15.54
N ASN A 73 -13.33 7.34 16.69
CA ASN A 73 -14.47 8.24 16.81
C ASN A 73 -14.09 9.41 17.69
N ALA A 74 -14.05 10.60 17.08
CA ALA A 74 -13.68 11.83 17.75
C ALA A 74 -14.80 12.86 17.67
N ASN A 75 -15.05 13.52 18.80
CA ASN A 75 -15.96 14.66 18.93
C ASN A 75 -15.39 15.66 19.96
N LYS A 76 -16.18 16.67 20.34
CA LYS A 76 -15.72 17.74 21.25
C LYS A 76 -15.54 17.28 22.71
N GLU A 77 -16.16 16.17 23.10
CA GLU A 77 -16.13 15.63 24.46
C GLU A 77 -15.07 14.54 24.58
N THR A 78 -15.03 13.61 23.61
CA THR A 78 -14.14 12.45 23.67
C THR A 78 -13.52 12.12 22.32
N MET A 79 -12.34 11.51 22.39
CA MET A 79 -11.73 10.73 21.32
C MET A 79 -11.65 9.29 21.80
N SER A 80 -12.40 8.40 21.16
CA SER A 80 -12.34 6.96 21.38
C SER A 80 -11.62 6.26 20.24
N ILE A 81 -10.76 5.32 20.59
CA ILE A 81 -10.04 4.46 19.64
C ILE A 81 -10.30 3.02 20.03
N VAL A 82 -10.88 2.25 19.12
CA VAL A 82 -11.07 0.81 19.26
C VAL A 82 -10.16 0.12 18.27
N THR A 83 -9.25 -0.72 18.77
CA THR A 83 -8.34 -1.51 17.94
C THR A 83 -8.66 -2.98 18.10
N THR A 84 -8.94 -3.66 16.99
CA THR A 84 -9.08 -5.13 16.93
C THR A 84 -7.83 -5.71 16.29
N LEU A 85 -7.03 -6.42 17.07
CA LEU A 85 -5.85 -7.16 16.63
C LEU A 85 -6.24 -8.60 16.28
N ASN A 86 -6.10 -8.96 15.00
CA ASN A 86 -6.28 -10.31 14.49
C ASN A 86 -4.89 -10.94 14.27
N LEU A 87 -4.54 -11.97 15.04
CA LEU A 87 -3.30 -12.72 14.83
C LEU A 87 -3.54 -13.84 13.82
N VAL A 88 -2.62 -14.03 12.88
CA VAL A 88 -2.69 -15.12 11.91
C VAL A 88 -2.65 -16.46 12.66
N GLY A 89 -3.66 -17.31 12.44
CA GLY A 89 -3.77 -18.63 13.07
C GLY A 89 -4.30 -18.64 14.50
N ALA A 90 -4.69 -17.50 15.08
CA ALA A 90 -5.38 -17.44 16.37
C ALA A 90 -6.91 -17.54 16.21
N GLY A 91 -7.60 -18.04 17.24
CA GLY A 91 -9.06 -18.19 17.25
C GLY A 91 -9.81 -16.90 17.59
N ASP A 92 -9.36 -16.16 18.60
CA ASP A 92 -10.03 -14.95 19.09
C ASP A 92 -9.15 -13.70 18.94
N PRO A 93 -9.70 -12.57 18.49
CA PRO A 93 -8.97 -11.31 18.41
C PRO A 93 -8.74 -10.68 19.79
N ARG A 94 -7.70 -9.85 19.89
CA ARG A 94 -7.57 -8.91 21.02
C ARG A 94 -8.24 -7.60 20.69
N ILE A 95 -9.06 -7.09 21.60
CA ILE A 95 -9.76 -5.82 21.43
C ILE A 95 -9.26 -4.84 22.50
N ASP A 96 -8.71 -3.73 22.04
CA ASP A 96 -8.23 -2.62 22.84
C ASP A 96 -9.21 -1.43 22.68
N THR A 97 -9.73 -0.89 23.78
CA THR A 97 -10.57 0.33 23.78
C THR A 97 -9.86 1.42 24.57
N ILE A 98 -9.73 2.59 23.99
CA ILE A 98 -9.07 3.74 24.60
C ILE A 98 -10.00 4.94 24.48
N ILE A 99 -10.16 5.72 25.54
CA ILE A 99 -10.96 6.95 25.55
C ILE A 99 -10.12 8.05 26.18
N SER A 100 -10.00 9.16 25.46
CA SER A 100 -9.36 10.40 25.92
C SER A 100 -10.32 11.57 25.79
N ASP A 101 -10.07 12.65 26.53
CA ASP A 101 -10.80 13.92 26.38
C ASP A 101 -10.59 14.50 24.97
N GLY A 102 -11.68 14.92 24.33
CA GLY A 102 -11.68 15.32 22.91
C GLY A 102 -10.92 16.62 22.59
N LYS A 103 -10.54 17.41 23.61
CA LYS A 103 -9.84 18.69 23.42
C LYS A 103 -8.39 18.63 23.91
N THR A 104 -8.20 18.03 25.07
CA THR A 104 -6.91 17.99 25.76
C THR A 104 -6.14 16.71 25.49
N PHE A 105 -6.82 15.66 25.01
CA PHE A 105 -6.30 14.30 24.87
C PHE A 105 -5.77 13.71 26.18
N THR A 106 -6.28 14.22 27.31
CA THR A 106 -6.06 13.62 28.62
C THR A 106 -6.72 12.24 28.62
N PRO A 107 -6.01 11.16 28.99
CA PRO A 107 -6.60 9.83 28.99
C PRO A 107 -7.70 9.75 30.06
N LEU A 108 -8.79 9.06 29.74
CA LEU A 108 -9.95 8.89 30.62
C LEU A 108 -10.17 7.42 30.97
N TYR A 109 -10.06 6.54 29.98
CA TYR A 109 -10.29 5.11 30.15
C TYR A 109 -9.46 4.28 29.17
N ARG A 110 -9.07 3.08 29.59
CA ARG A 110 -8.56 2.05 28.71
C ARG A 110 -9.04 0.67 29.14
N SER A 111 -9.33 -0.19 28.17
CA SER A 111 -9.46 -1.61 28.38
C SER A 111 -8.79 -2.42 27.28
N SER A 112 -8.46 -3.65 27.62
CA SER A 112 -7.95 -4.64 26.68
C SER A 112 -8.50 -6.01 27.07
N PHE A 113 -8.99 -6.78 26.11
CA PHE A 113 -9.45 -8.13 26.40
C PHE A 113 -9.16 -9.08 25.25
N ASN A 114 -8.92 -10.35 25.62
CA ASN A 114 -8.94 -11.50 24.72
C ASN A 114 -9.32 -12.76 25.53
N ASP A 115 -9.08 -13.93 24.94
CA ASP A 115 -9.25 -15.25 25.56
C ASP A 115 -8.33 -15.48 26.76
N LYS A 116 -7.18 -14.77 26.86
CA LYS A 116 -6.15 -14.97 27.88
C LYS A 116 -6.25 -14.02 29.07
N TYR A 117 -6.69 -12.78 28.86
CA TYR A 117 -6.75 -11.78 29.94
C TYR A 117 -7.81 -10.71 29.72
N GLU A 118 -8.08 -9.95 30.78
CA GLU A 118 -8.85 -8.71 30.80
C GLU A 118 -8.07 -7.62 31.54
N LEU A 119 -8.05 -6.42 30.97
CA LEU A 119 -7.45 -5.22 31.53
C LEU A 119 -8.50 -4.11 31.52
N MET A 120 -8.60 -3.38 32.63
CA MET A 120 -9.37 -2.15 32.71
C MET A 120 -8.57 -1.13 33.52
N LEU A 121 -8.47 0.10 33.01
CA LEU A 121 -7.81 1.24 33.61
C LEU A 121 -8.74 2.46 33.54
N ASN A 122 -8.90 3.15 34.65
CA ASN A 122 -9.53 4.47 34.74
C ASN A 122 -8.43 5.47 35.12
N TYR A 123 -8.37 6.56 34.37
CA TYR A 123 -7.36 7.60 34.55
C TYR A 123 -7.95 8.78 35.34
N GLY A 124 -7.15 9.32 36.25
CA GLY A 124 -7.52 10.44 37.12
C GLY A 124 -6.31 10.88 37.94
N LYS A 125 -6.54 11.39 39.17
CA LYS A 125 -5.45 11.67 40.12
C LYS A 125 -4.66 10.41 40.50
N GLU A 126 -5.32 9.26 40.41
CA GLU A 126 -4.72 7.94 40.50
C GLU A 126 -5.15 7.15 39.26
N VAL A 127 -4.28 6.27 38.76
CA VAL A 127 -4.68 5.24 37.80
C VAL A 127 -5.22 4.06 38.57
N THR A 128 -6.47 3.68 38.30
CA THR A 128 -7.17 2.62 39.04
C THR A 128 -7.72 1.57 38.08
N GLY A 129 -7.89 0.34 38.54
CA GLY A 129 -8.48 -0.71 37.71
C GLY A 129 -8.03 -2.11 38.10
N TYR A 130 -7.95 -2.99 37.10
CA TYR A 130 -7.49 -4.36 37.32
C TYR A 130 -6.88 -5.00 36.07
N HIS A 131 -6.03 -6.00 36.30
CA HIS A 131 -5.60 -6.98 35.31
C HIS A 131 -6.03 -8.37 35.78
N TYR A 132 -6.82 -9.07 35.00
CA TYR A 132 -7.29 -10.41 35.27
C TYR A 132 -6.70 -11.39 34.25
N ASP A 133 -5.81 -12.25 34.73
CA ASP A 133 -5.23 -13.34 33.96
C ASP A 133 -6.20 -14.53 34.02
N LYS A 134 -6.79 -14.91 32.88
CA LYS A 134 -7.82 -15.96 32.79
C LYS A 134 -7.22 -17.36 32.92
N GLN A 135 -5.96 -17.52 32.56
CA GLN A 135 -5.27 -18.81 32.62
C GLN A 135 -4.98 -19.21 34.06
N SER A 136 -4.38 -18.29 34.82
CA SER A 136 -4.07 -18.48 36.24
C SER A 136 -5.24 -18.15 37.16
N ARG A 137 -6.31 -17.53 36.62
CA ARG A 137 -7.47 -17.01 37.36
C ARG A 137 -7.09 -16.00 38.44
N LYS A 138 -6.01 -15.26 38.22
CA LYS A 138 -5.50 -14.26 39.18
C LYS A 138 -5.91 -12.86 38.75
N LYS A 139 -6.56 -12.14 39.67
CA LYS A 139 -6.91 -10.72 39.50
C LYS A 139 -5.96 -9.85 40.32
N ARG A 140 -5.26 -8.94 39.64
CA ARG A 140 -4.44 -7.90 40.25
C ARG A 140 -5.20 -6.58 40.23
N VAL A 141 -5.41 -5.97 41.39
CA VAL A 141 -5.97 -4.62 41.50
C VAL A 141 -4.87 -3.60 41.22
N ILE A 142 -5.22 -2.58 40.46
CA ILE A 142 -4.33 -1.48 40.08
C ILE A 142 -4.81 -0.23 40.82
N LYS A 143 -3.89 0.43 41.53
CA LYS A 143 -4.10 1.71 42.20
C LYS A 143 -2.74 2.40 42.31
N GLU A 144 -2.46 3.33 41.41
CA GLU A 144 -1.17 4.00 41.29
C GLU A 144 -1.37 5.52 41.30
N PRO A 145 -0.78 6.25 42.27
CA PRO A 145 -0.80 7.71 42.24
C PRO A 145 0.06 8.23 41.09
N VAL A 146 -0.44 9.27 40.41
CA VAL A 146 0.26 9.90 39.28
C VAL A 146 0.39 11.39 39.53
N ASN A 147 1.62 11.89 39.49
CA ASN A 147 1.95 13.28 39.86
C ASN A 147 2.20 14.19 38.65
N GLU A 148 2.18 13.63 37.44
CA GLU A 148 2.47 14.32 36.19
C GLU A 148 1.36 14.06 35.17
N ALA A 149 1.14 14.99 34.25
CA ALA A 149 0.18 14.79 33.15
C ALA A 149 0.81 13.92 32.06
N PHE A 150 0.07 12.95 31.53
CA PHE A 150 0.56 11.95 30.57
C PHE A 150 -0.49 11.60 29.52
N PHE A 151 -0.04 11.02 28.41
CA PHE A 151 -0.90 10.36 27.43
C PHE A 151 -1.02 8.87 27.72
N ASP A 152 -2.08 8.22 27.24
CA ASP A 152 -2.11 6.76 27.21
C ASP A 152 -1.10 6.23 26.17
N GLY A 153 -0.31 5.23 26.56
CA GLY A 153 0.76 4.65 25.73
C GLY A 153 0.27 4.04 24.42
N TYR A 154 -1.00 3.70 24.30
CA TYR A 154 -1.60 3.17 23.06
C TYR A 154 -2.37 4.24 22.30
N CYS A 155 -2.60 5.40 22.90
CA CYS A 155 -3.24 6.56 22.26
C CYS A 155 -2.24 7.44 21.51
N TYR A 156 -1.05 7.66 22.09
CA TYR A 156 -0.09 8.63 21.54
C TYR A 156 0.30 8.41 20.06
N PRO A 157 0.38 7.18 19.51
CA PRO A 157 0.73 7.00 18.10
C PRO A 157 -0.24 7.71 17.16
N TYR A 158 -1.52 7.76 17.54
CA TYR A 158 -2.59 8.44 16.79
C TYR A 158 -2.53 9.97 16.93
N LEU A 159 -1.89 10.47 17.99
CA LEU A 159 -1.69 11.91 18.21
C LEU A 159 -0.50 12.47 17.41
N LEU A 160 0.44 11.63 16.97
CA LEU A 160 1.62 12.07 16.20
C LEU A 160 1.24 12.84 14.94
N GLY A 161 0.19 12.40 14.23
CA GLY A 161 -0.32 13.07 13.03
C GLY A 161 -0.97 14.43 13.28
N LEU A 162 -1.27 14.75 14.54
CA LEU A 162 -1.87 16.01 14.96
C LEU A 162 -0.82 17.02 15.44
N LEU A 163 0.45 16.63 15.53
CA LEU A 163 1.52 17.55 15.91
C LEU A 163 1.83 18.51 14.74
N PRO A 164 2.36 19.71 15.01
CA PRO A 164 2.81 20.65 13.99
C PRO A 164 4.15 20.16 13.38
N LEU A 165 4.11 19.01 12.71
CA LEU A 165 5.28 18.33 12.16
C LEU A 165 5.98 19.21 11.12
N ALA A 166 7.29 19.34 11.27
CA ALA A 166 8.20 19.99 10.34
C ALA A 166 9.56 19.28 10.39
N SER A 167 10.39 19.46 9.35
CA SER A 167 11.73 18.87 9.37
C SER A 167 12.56 19.40 10.55
N GLY A 168 13.22 18.50 11.28
CA GLY A 168 13.96 18.81 12.50
C GLY A 168 13.09 18.93 13.77
N TYR A 169 11.78 18.67 13.69
CA TYR A 169 10.92 18.62 14.87
C TYR A 169 11.36 17.49 15.81
N SER A 170 11.49 17.80 17.10
CA SER A 170 11.83 16.85 18.16
C SER A 170 11.05 17.20 19.43
N ALA A 171 10.51 16.20 20.11
CA ALA A 171 9.74 16.42 21.33
C ALA A 171 9.65 15.13 22.17
N SER A 172 9.30 15.23 23.44
CA SER A 172 9.07 14.05 24.30
C SER A 172 7.66 14.06 24.86
N MET A 173 7.03 12.89 24.97
CA MET A 173 5.69 12.70 25.51
C MET A 173 5.78 11.77 26.72
N PRO A 174 5.36 12.19 27.92
CA PRO A 174 5.12 11.27 29.02
C PRO A 174 3.92 10.37 28.66
N VAL A 175 4.12 9.07 28.73
CA VAL A 175 3.14 8.05 28.39
C VAL A 175 2.97 7.08 29.55
N TYR A 176 1.73 6.72 29.85
CA TYR A 176 1.43 5.67 30.81
C TYR A 176 1.23 4.34 30.07
N ASP A 177 2.11 3.38 30.31
CA ASP A 177 2.04 2.02 29.77
C ASP A 177 2.04 1.01 30.94
N TYR A 178 0.86 0.43 31.21
CA TYR A 178 0.72 -0.59 32.24
C TYR A 178 1.07 -1.97 31.70
N ARG A 179 1.98 -2.65 32.40
CA ARG A 179 2.19 -4.10 32.26
C ARG A 179 2.32 -4.74 33.64
N PRO A 180 1.84 -5.98 33.82
CA PRO A 180 2.00 -6.68 35.10
C PRO A 180 3.46 -6.74 35.60
N GLU A 181 4.42 -6.84 34.71
CA GLU A 181 5.85 -6.94 34.99
C GLU A 181 6.54 -5.59 35.23
N ASN A 182 5.88 -4.46 34.96
CA ASN A 182 6.47 -3.14 35.10
C ASN A 182 6.68 -2.78 36.58
N THR A 183 7.83 -2.18 36.87
CA THR A 183 8.13 -1.52 38.16
C THR A 183 7.73 -0.05 38.16
N VAL A 184 7.68 0.58 36.98
CA VAL A 184 7.25 1.97 36.74
C VAL A 184 6.45 2.00 35.46
N ASN A 185 5.22 2.54 35.49
CA ASN A 185 4.32 2.59 34.33
C ASN A 185 4.39 3.91 33.57
N LEU A 186 4.85 4.99 34.21
CA LEU A 186 5.10 6.26 33.53
C LEU A 186 6.47 6.24 32.83
N LYS A 187 6.44 6.34 31.50
CA LYS A 187 7.60 6.28 30.60
C LYS A 187 7.57 7.46 29.62
N LYS A 188 8.53 7.52 28.70
CA LYS A 188 8.54 8.51 27.61
C LYS A 188 8.49 7.85 26.24
N ALA A 189 7.69 8.44 25.35
CA ALA A 189 7.87 8.33 23.91
C ALA A 189 8.64 9.57 23.44
N ILE A 190 9.77 9.36 22.78
CA ILE A 190 10.72 10.40 22.39
C ILE A 190 10.69 10.51 20.87
N ILE A 191 10.15 11.61 20.35
CA ILE A 191 10.27 11.97 18.94
C ILE A 191 11.69 12.49 18.74
N GLU A 192 12.56 11.61 18.22
CA GLU A 192 13.98 11.90 18.02
C GLU A 192 14.16 12.93 16.92
N GLU A 193 13.48 12.72 15.79
CA GLU A 193 13.53 13.59 14.62
C GLU A 193 12.30 13.43 13.74
N VAL A 194 12.05 14.45 12.93
CA VAL A 194 11.09 14.41 11.83
C VAL A 194 11.82 14.81 10.55
N THR A 195 11.73 13.97 9.52
CA THR A 195 12.30 14.24 8.20
C THR A 195 11.24 14.15 7.10
N SER A 196 11.61 14.55 5.88
CA SER A 196 10.73 14.44 4.72
C SER A 196 11.02 13.16 3.95
N GLY A 197 9.98 12.46 3.51
CA GLY A 197 10.11 11.26 2.69
C GLY A 197 9.04 11.16 1.62
N MET A 198 9.11 10.05 0.88
CA MET A 198 8.09 9.63 -0.08
C MET A 198 7.61 8.23 0.29
N TYR A 199 6.30 8.03 0.25
CA TYR A 199 5.68 6.71 0.33
C TYR A 199 4.96 6.42 -0.99
N THR A 200 5.04 5.19 -1.52
CA THR A 200 4.35 4.81 -2.75
C THR A 200 3.36 3.70 -2.47
N SER A 201 2.07 4.04 -2.50
CA SER A 201 0.98 3.07 -2.48
C SER A 201 0.83 2.41 -3.86
N SER A 202 0.54 1.10 -3.87
CA SER A 202 0.18 0.35 -5.07
C SER A 202 -1.17 0.79 -5.67
N LEU A 203 -2.04 1.40 -4.86
CA LEU A 203 -3.38 1.85 -5.23
C LEU A 203 -3.38 3.34 -5.60
N THR A 204 -2.94 4.19 -4.68
CA THR A 204 -3.06 5.65 -4.78
C THR A 204 -1.80 6.33 -5.31
N GLY A 205 -0.65 5.63 -5.35
CA GLY A 205 0.59 6.13 -5.95
C GLY A 205 1.50 6.85 -4.94
N ALA A 206 2.29 7.81 -5.43
CA ALA A 206 3.30 8.49 -4.61
C ALA A 206 2.70 9.58 -3.73
N HIS A 207 3.08 9.57 -2.46
CA HIS A 207 2.64 10.49 -1.40
C HIS A 207 3.84 11.10 -0.71
N LYS A 208 3.79 12.42 -0.47
CA LYS A 208 4.80 13.10 0.35
C LYS A 208 4.47 12.86 1.81
N VAL A 209 5.45 12.38 2.57
CA VAL A 209 5.26 12.02 3.98
C VAL A 209 6.25 12.73 4.89
N TRP A 210 5.85 12.91 6.15
CA TRP A 210 6.74 13.06 7.28
C TRP A 210 7.18 11.67 7.73
N LEU A 211 8.48 11.50 7.93
CA LEU A 211 9.04 10.34 8.63
C LEU A 211 9.27 10.78 10.07
N VAL A 212 8.43 10.28 10.98
CA VAL A 212 8.50 10.63 12.41
C VAL A 212 9.19 9.49 13.14
N THR A 213 10.43 9.71 13.55
CA THR A 213 11.23 8.73 14.27
C THR A 213 10.95 8.84 15.77
N VAL A 214 10.46 7.76 16.37
CA VAL A 214 10.10 7.70 17.79
C VAL A 214 10.85 6.58 18.48
N PHE A 215 11.47 6.88 19.62
CA PHE A 215 12.01 5.89 20.55
C PHE A 215 11.08 5.75 21.76
N GLU A 216 10.65 4.53 22.07
CA GLU A 216 9.73 4.26 23.17
C GLU A 216 10.45 3.60 24.34
N GLN A 217 10.52 4.29 25.48
CA GLN A 217 11.23 3.78 26.66
C GLN A 217 10.56 2.57 27.32
N ALA A 218 9.26 2.35 27.07
CA ALA A 218 8.52 1.23 27.66
C ALA A 218 8.93 -0.12 27.06
N THR A 219 9.19 -0.14 25.75
CA THR A 219 9.57 -1.33 24.98
C THR A 219 11.07 -1.37 24.64
N ASN A 220 11.73 -0.21 24.68
CA ASN A 220 13.04 0.02 24.09
C ASN A 220 13.04 -0.17 22.56
N ASP A 221 11.88 -0.04 21.94
CA ASP A 221 11.71 -0.17 20.49
C ASP A 221 11.85 1.20 19.81
N LYS A 222 12.23 1.16 18.53
CA LYS A 222 12.29 2.33 17.65
C LYS A 222 11.26 2.22 16.54
N TYR A 223 10.54 3.30 16.30
CA TYR A 223 9.46 3.39 15.32
C TYR A 223 9.77 4.47 14.29
N VAL A 224 9.36 4.25 13.05
CA VAL A 224 9.33 5.29 12.01
C VAL A 224 7.94 5.33 11.40
N TYR A 225 7.18 6.38 11.71
CA TYR A 225 5.83 6.59 11.20
C TYR A 225 5.87 7.39 9.90
N TYR A 226 5.19 6.91 8.88
CA TYR A 226 5.08 7.56 7.57
C TYR A 226 3.72 8.26 7.51
N ILE A 227 3.71 9.54 7.88
CA ILE A 227 2.50 10.34 8.01
C ILE A 227 2.38 11.28 6.81
N ASP A 228 1.29 11.17 6.07
CA ASP A 228 1.01 12.02 4.91
C ASP A 228 1.07 13.51 5.24
N LYS A 229 1.76 14.30 4.40
CA LYS A 229 1.92 15.74 4.66
C LYS A 229 0.64 16.54 4.50
N GLU A 230 -0.28 16.08 3.66
CA GLU A 230 -1.51 16.82 3.32
C GLU A 230 -2.70 16.31 4.13
N THR A 231 -2.85 14.99 4.19
CA THR A 231 -4.04 14.33 4.73
C THR A 231 -3.86 13.83 6.16
N ARG A 232 -2.62 13.81 6.67
CA ARG A 232 -2.18 13.17 7.94
C ARG A 232 -2.52 11.69 8.07
N ARG A 233 -2.80 11.02 6.95
CA ARG A 233 -2.98 9.57 6.88
C ARG A 233 -1.70 8.86 7.29
N LEU A 234 -1.83 7.82 8.12
CA LEU A 234 -0.71 6.96 8.46
C LEU A 234 -0.58 5.86 7.40
N TRP A 235 0.48 5.90 6.61
CA TRP A 235 0.69 4.96 5.52
C TRP A 235 1.41 3.69 5.94
N LYS A 236 2.41 3.85 6.82
CA LYS A 236 3.37 2.81 7.17
C LYS A 236 3.97 3.08 8.56
N VAL A 237 4.31 2.03 9.28
CA VAL A 237 5.17 2.10 10.48
C VAL A 237 6.28 1.05 10.34
N ASP A 238 7.54 1.47 10.32
CA ASP A 238 8.66 0.56 10.58
C ASP A 238 8.87 0.46 12.09
N ILE A 239 8.99 -0.76 12.61
CA ILE A 239 9.22 -1.06 14.02
C ILE A 239 10.48 -1.90 14.13
N PHE A 240 11.50 -1.36 14.79
CA PHE A 240 12.75 -2.03 15.12
C PHE A 240 12.70 -2.41 16.59
N SER A 241 12.36 -3.67 16.86
CA SER A 241 12.18 -4.12 18.23
C SER A 241 13.52 -4.30 18.93
N ASN A 242 13.53 -4.11 20.25
CA ASN A 242 14.68 -4.37 21.09
C ASN A 242 15.15 -5.85 21.01
N ALA A 243 14.25 -6.77 20.63
CA ALA A 243 14.57 -8.17 20.39
C ALA A 243 15.28 -8.42 19.04
N GLY A 244 15.56 -7.36 18.26
CA GLY A 244 16.24 -7.44 16.96
C GLY A 244 15.32 -7.80 15.80
N GLN A 245 13.99 -7.73 15.98
CA GLN A 245 13.04 -7.99 14.91
C GLN A 245 12.71 -6.70 14.16
N HIS A 246 12.60 -6.78 12.84
CA HIS A 246 12.01 -5.73 12.02
C HIS A 246 10.55 -6.11 11.71
N ILE A 247 9.63 -5.33 12.26
CA ILE A 247 8.21 -5.46 12.02
C ILE A 247 7.76 -4.26 11.18
N LEU A 248 6.85 -4.52 10.26
CA LEU A 248 6.32 -3.55 9.34
C LEU A 248 4.79 -3.52 9.44
N MET A 249 4.22 -2.34 9.70
CA MET A 249 2.79 -2.11 9.55
C MET A 249 2.52 -1.29 8.28
N VAL A 250 1.56 -1.71 7.46
CA VAL A 250 1.18 -1.04 6.21
C VAL A 250 -0.33 -0.85 6.15
N ASP A 251 -0.76 0.37 5.82
CA ASP A 251 -2.16 0.67 5.58
C ASP A 251 -2.70 -0.12 4.38
N ARG A 252 -3.80 -0.84 4.59
CA ARG A 252 -4.46 -1.65 3.55
C ARG A 252 -5.35 -0.82 2.63
N GLU A 253 -5.56 0.46 2.95
CA GLU A 253 -6.40 1.36 2.17
C GLU A 253 -7.81 0.80 1.98
N THR A 254 -8.41 0.27 3.05
CA THR A 254 -9.75 -0.36 3.01
C THR A 254 -10.87 0.60 2.62
N ASP A 255 -10.61 1.90 2.71
CA ASP A 255 -11.48 3.00 2.29
C ASP A 255 -11.25 3.43 0.83
N PHE A 256 -10.28 2.83 0.12
CA PHE A 256 -10.04 3.14 -1.28
C PHE A 256 -11.19 2.64 -2.17
N ASN A 257 -11.97 3.59 -2.66
CA ASN A 257 -13.02 3.35 -3.64
C ASN A 257 -12.91 4.36 -4.80
N PRO A 258 -12.38 3.94 -5.97
CA PRO A 258 -12.26 4.81 -7.13
C PRO A 258 -13.52 4.85 -8.01
N PHE A 259 -14.56 4.07 -7.69
CA PHE A 259 -15.75 3.91 -8.53
C PHE A 259 -16.80 4.97 -8.23
N LYS A 260 -17.40 5.53 -9.28
CA LYS A 260 -18.58 6.41 -9.18
C LYS A 260 -19.87 5.61 -9.33
N SER A 261 -19.84 4.55 -10.14
CA SER A 261 -20.98 3.65 -10.31
C SER A 261 -21.14 2.75 -9.08
N THR A 262 -22.39 2.57 -8.65
CA THR A 262 -22.75 1.58 -7.64
C THR A 262 -22.82 0.20 -8.25
N PHE A 263 -22.35 -0.82 -7.53
CA PHE A 263 -22.45 -2.21 -7.95
C PHE A 263 -23.69 -2.88 -7.35
N ASP A 264 -24.52 -3.50 -8.19
CA ASP A 264 -25.65 -4.34 -7.76
C ASP A 264 -25.33 -5.81 -8.04
N LYS A 265 -24.95 -6.54 -6.99
CA LYS A 265 -24.62 -7.96 -7.07
C LYS A 265 -25.78 -8.80 -7.55
N VAL A 266 -26.99 -8.56 -7.04
CA VAL A 266 -28.17 -9.40 -7.31
C VAL A 266 -28.58 -9.25 -8.78
N ALA A 267 -28.70 -8.02 -9.26
CA ALA A 267 -29.03 -7.74 -10.66
C ALA A 267 -27.95 -8.29 -11.61
N THR A 268 -26.67 -8.08 -11.28
CA THR A 268 -25.55 -8.55 -12.12
C THR A 268 -25.47 -10.08 -12.16
N MET A 269 -25.68 -10.76 -11.03
CA MET A 269 -25.65 -12.22 -10.96
C MET A 269 -26.78 -12.85 -11.79
N LYS A 270 -27.94 -12.18 -11.85
CA LYS A 270 -29.07 -12.61 -12.68
C LYS A 270 -28.69 -12.68 -14.17
N LEU A 271 -27.87 -11.73 -14.66
CA LEU A 271 -27.41 -11.68 -16.05
C LEU A 271 -26.65 -12.94 -16.49
N ILE A 272 -26.00 -13.66 -15.58
CA ILE A 272 -25.10 -14.78 -15.90
C ILE A 272 -25.59 -16.16 -15.42
N LYS A 273 -26.73 -16.19 -14.71
CA LYS A 273 -27.28 -17.41 -14.11
C LYS A 273 -28.75 -17.68 -14.42
N SER A 274 -29.54 -16.69 -14.81
CA SER A 274 -31.00 -16.80 -14.84
C SER A 274 -31.64 -16.68 -16.22
N GLY A 275 -30.85 -16.59 -17.27
CA GLY A 275 -31.38 -16.60 -18.63
C GLY A 275 -31.22 -17.96 -19.31
N SER A 276 -31.49 -17.99 -20.61
CA SER A 276 -31.48 -19.16 -21.49
C SER A 276 -30.73 -18.91 -22.80
N ALA A 277 -30.18 -17.70 -22.98
CA ALA A 277 -29.34 -17.39 -24.13
C ALA A 277 -27.96 -18.05 -24.01
N VAL A 278 -27.34 -18.26 -25.16
CA VAL A 278 -26.04 -18.89 -25.34
C VAL A 278 -25.12 -17.96 -26.13
N ILE A 279 -23.88 -17.82 -25.69
CA ILE A 279 -22.82 -17.30 -26.55
C ILE A 279 -21.91 -18.47 -26.90
N SER A 280 -21.86 -18.83 -28.18
CA SER A 280 -20.91 -19.80 -28.71
C SER A 280 -19.84 -19.06 -29.50
N GLY A 281 -18.63 -19.61 -29.56
CA GLY A 281 -17.59 -18.92 -30.29
C GLY A 281 -16.36 -19.73 -30.59
N GLN A 282 -15.43 -19.07 -31.29
CA GLN A 282 -14.14 -19.61 -31.69
C GLN A 282 -13.03 -18.60 -31.38
N VAL A 283 -11.93 -19.06 -30.80
CA VAL A 283 -10.75 -18.24 -30.48
C VAL A 283 -9.54 -18.66 -31.30
N TYR A 284 -8.92 -17.70 -31.99
CA TYR A 284 -7.71 -17.94 -32.79
C TYR A 284 -6.89 -16.68 -33.03
N ALA A 285 -5.60 -16.87 -33.30
CA ALA A 285 -4.73 -15.84 -33.85
C ALA A 285 -4.51 -16.06 -35.35
N LYS A 286 -4.23 -14.96 -36.04
CA LYS A 286 -3.61 -14.95 -37.36
C LYS A 286 -2.42 -14.02 -37.33
N ASP A 287 -1.27 -14.58 -37.67
CA ASP A 287 -0.05 -13.82 -37.93
C ASP A 287 -0.16 -13.24 -39.34
N ASN A 288 0.07 -11.96 -39.63
CA ASN A 288 0.30 -11.50 -41.00
C ASN A 288 1.80 -11.22 -41.18
N GLU A 289 2.41 -11.88 -42.15
CA GLU A 289 3.86 -11.83 -42.41
C GLU A 289 4.32 -10.56 -43.19
N ASN A 290 3.61 -9.43 -43.07
CA ASN A 290 3.88 -8.25 -43.88
C ASN A 290 4.79 -7.24 -43.14
N GLU A 291 6.05 -7.60 -42.92
CA GLU A 291 7.11 -6.63 -42.65
C GLU A 291 7.87 -6.34 -43.96
N GLY A 292 7.80 -5.10 -44.48
CA GLY A 292 8.49 -4.66 -45.71
C GLY A 292 7.70 -3.66 -46.58
N MET A 293 8.20 -3.38 -47.79
CA MET A 293 7.74 -2.35 -48.78
C MET A 293 6.25 -2.41 -49.18
N LEU A 294 5.48 -3.36 -48.67
CA LEU A 294 4.04 -3.54 -48.85
C LEU A 294 3.23 -3.29 -47.55
N SER A 295 3.81 -2.62 -46.56
CA SER A 295 3.23 -2.34 -45.22
C SER A 295 1.95 -1.48 -45.20
N GLY A 296 1.24 -1.35 -46.32
CA GLY A 296 -0.03 -0.65 -46.45
C GLY A 296 -1.02 -1.29 -47.42
N ILE A 297 -0.65 -2.41 -48.06
CA ILE A 297 -1.52 -3.12 -49.00
C ILE A 297 -1.97 -4.41 -48.32
N ALA A 298 -3.12 -4.33 -47.65
CA ALA A 298 -3.83 -5.46 -47.05
C ALA A 298 -4.41 -6.38 -48.14
N VAL A 299 -3.55 -6.95 -48.98
CA VAL A 299 -4.00 -7.87 -50.03
C VAL A 299 -3.56 -9.26 -49.60
N ILE A 300 -4.58 -10.00 -49.15
CA ILE A 300 -4.65 -11.43 -48.81
C ILE A 300 -4.07 -11.84 -47.43
N ASN A 301 -4.98 -11.93 -46.45
CA ASN A 301 -4.74 -12.57 -45.16
C ASN A 301 -4.78 -14.11 -45.31
N ILE A 302 -3.71 -14.68 -45.88
CA ILE A 302 -3.60 -16.11 -46.28
C ILE A 302 -3.17 -17.02 -45.11
N ASN A 303 -2.73 -16.46 -43.98
CA ASN A 303 -2.09 -17.26 -42.95
C ASN A 303 -3.07 -18.15 -42.17
N LYS A 304 -2.59 -19.37 -41.85
CA LYS A 304 -3.36 -20.43 -41.18
C LYS A 304 -3.80 -19.94 -39.80
N LYS A 305 -5.07 -20.19 -39.47
CA LYS A 305 -5.58 -19.92 -38.12
C LYS A 305 -4.79 -20.75 -37.11
N GLN A 306 -4.33 -20.08 -36.06
CA GLN A 306 -3.73 -20.72 -34.89
C GLN A 306 -4.77 -20.70 -33.77
N TYR A 307 -5.47 -21.81 -33.58
CA TYR A 307 -6.55 -21.93 -32.60
C TYR A 307 -6.01 -21.96 -31.17
N ALA A 308 -6.79 -21.39 -30.25
CA ALA A 308 -6.55 -21.60 -28.83
C ALA A 308 -6.65 -23.10 -28.50
N ARG A 309 -5.77 -23.60 -27.63
CA ARG A 309 -5.72 -25.01 -27.25
C ARG A 309 -6.89 -25.34 -26.32
N ALA A 310 -7.35 -26.60 -26.33
CA ALA A 310 -8.28 -27.09 -25.31
C ALA A 310 -7.76 -26.79 -23.90
N GLY A 311 -8.66 -26.38 -23.00
CA GLY A 311 -8.33 -25.90 -21.66
C GLY A 311 -7.95 -24.42 -21.58
N THR A 312 -7.80 -23.70 -22.71
CA THR A 312 -7.61 -22.24 -22.67
C THR A 312 -8.81 -21.57 -22.01
N SER A 313 -8.56 -20.78 -20.96
CA SER A 313 -9.60 -20.08 -20.22
C SER A 313 -10.19 -18.93 -21.03
N ILE A 314 -11.52 -18.92 -21.14
CA ILE A 314 -12.30 -17.83 -21.73
C ILE A 314 -13.14 -17.22 -20.63
N VAL A 315 -13.12 -15.91 -20.52
CA VAL A 315 -13.79 -15.19 -19.45
C VAL A 315 -14.86 -14.26 -20.03
N LEU A 316 -16.02 -14.26 -19.39
CA LEU A 316 -17.16 -13.41 -19.69
C LEU A 316 -17.45 -12.52 -18.48
N ILE A 317 -17.46 -11.22 -18.75
CA ILE A 317 -17.74 -10.16 -17.77
C ILE A 317 -19.04 -9.49 -18.19
N PRO A 318 -20.07 -9.41 -17.33
CA PRO A 318 -21.24 -8.58 -17.59
C PRO A 318 -20.81 -7.14 -17.88
N TYR A 319 -21.23 -6.57 -19.00
CA TYR A 319 -20.78 -5.25 -19.43
C TYR A 319 -21.70 -4.14 -18.91
N THR A 320 -21.96 -4.17 -17.61
CA THR A 320 -22.73 -3.13 -16.90
C THR A 320 -21.89 -1.86 -16.74
N ASP A 321 -22.51 -0.75 -16.36
CA ASP A 321 -21.80 0.53 -16.21
C ASP A 321 -20.68 0.47 -15.18
N PHE A 322 -20.86 -0.30 -14.10
CA PHE A 322 -19.81 -0.57 -13.12
C PHE A 322 -18.58 -1.25 -13.76
N PHE A 323 -18.78 -2.31 -14.55
CA PHE A 323 -17.65 -3.01 -15.19
C PHE A 323 -17.01 -2.17 -16.29
N LYS A 324 -17.78 -1.38 -17.05
CA LYS A 324 -17.24 -0.40 -18.01
C LYS A 324 -16.32 0.60 -17.32
N GLU A 325 -16.74 1.14 -16.18
CA GLU A 325 -15.93 2.05 -15.37
C GLU A 325 -14.67 1.35 -14.86
N TRP A 326 -14.79 0.16 -14.26
CA TRP A 326 -13.63 -0.61 -13.78
C TRP A 326 -12.61 -0.89 -14.88
N ILE A 327 -13.04 -1.33 -16.07
CA ILE A 327 -12.14 -1.57 -17.21
C ILE A 327 -11.40 -0.29 -17.58
N LYS A 328 -12.12 0.83 -17.71
CA LYS A 328 -11.53 2.13 -18.06
C LYS A 328 -10.51 2.60 -17.02
N LEU A 329 -10.84 2.48 -15.73
CA LEU A 329 -9.95 2.83 -14.63
C LEU A 329 -8.70 1.95 -14.63
N ASN A 330 -8.86 0.63 -14.82
CA ASN A 330 -7.76 -0.32 -14.79
C ASN A 330 -6.84 -0.14 -16.01
N GLU A 331 -7.37 0.14 -17.21
CA GLU A 331 -6.56 0.48 -18.39
C GLU A 331 -5.72 1.75 -18.17
N ALA A 332 -6.29 2.78 -17.54
CA ALA A 332 -5.55 4.00 -17.19
C ALA A 332 -4.50 3.75 -16.10
N SER A 333 -4.81 2.90 -15.11
CA SER A 333 -3.93 2.56 -13.99
C SER A 333 -2.75 1.69 -14.43
N ARG A 334 -2.96 0.73 -15.33
CA ARG A 334 -1.91 -0.16 -15.87
C ARG A 334 -0.79 0.59 -16.59
N LYS A 335 -1.10 1.71 -17.26
CA LYS A 335 -0.07 2.60 -17.85
C LYS A 335 0.90 3.17 -16.81
N LYS A 336 0.51 3.15 -15.54
CA LYS A 336 1.29 3.62 -14.39
C LYS A 336 1.80 2.47 -13.53
N GLY A 337 1.78 1.23 -14.05
CA GLY A 337 2.23 0.03 -13.31
C GLY A 337 1.33 -0.39 -12.15
N ARG A 338 0.07 0.05 -12.14
CA ARG A 338 -0.89 -0.19 -11.05
C ARG A 338 -2.11 -0.95 -11.53
N ALA A 339 -2.80 -1.61 -10.60
CA ALA A 339 -4.06 -2.30 -10.85
C ALA A 339 -5.15 -1.76 -9.92
N VAL A 340 -6.34 -1.53 -10.47
CA VAL A 340 -7.51 -1.21 -9.64
C VAL A 340 -8.15 -2.54 -9.21
N PRO A 341 -8.16 -2.88 -7.91
CA PRO A 341 -8.74 -4.12 -7.45
C PRO A 341 -10.24 -4.16 -7.78
N LEU A 342 -10.71 -5.32 -8.22
CA LEU A 342 -12.13 -5.55 -8.43
C LEU A 342 -12.74 -5.99 -7.09
N PRO A 343 -13.86 -5.37 -6.63
CA PRO A 343 -14.54 -5.82 -5.43
C PRO A 343 -14.92 -7.31 -5.52
N LYS A 344 -14.80 -8.04 -4.41
CA LYS A 344 -15.05 -9.50 -4.36
C LYS A 344 -16.42 -9.86 -4.93
N GLU A 345 -17.46 -9.11 -4.57
CA GLU A 345 -18.82 -9.33 -5.05
C GLU A 345 -18.96 -9.17 -6.58
N ALA A 346 -18.20 -8.26 -7.17
CA ALA A 346 -18.15 -8.09 -8.62
C ALA A 346 -17.34 -9.21 -9.29
N ALA A 347 -16.23 -9.64 -8.68
CA ALA A 347 -15.46 -10.78 -9.17
C ALA A 347 -16.28 -12.07 -9.24
N GLU A 348 -17.19 -12.30 -8.28
CA GLU A 348 -18.10 -13.46 -8.28
C GLU A 348 -19.11 -13.45 -9.46
N CYS A 349 -19.34 -12.28 -10.07
CA CYS A 349 -20.20 -12.13 -11.25
C CYS A 349 -19.46 -12.36 -12.58
N ILE A 350 -18.19 -12.75 -12.55
CA ILE A 350 -17.41 -13.10 -13.75
C ILE A 350 -17.55 -14.59 -14.01
N LYS A 351 -17.93 -14.95 -15.24
CA LYS A 351 -18.07 -16.34 -15.66
C LYS A 351 -16.84 -16.78 -16.43
N THR A 352 -16.38 -18.00 -16.17
CA THR A 352 -15.25 -18.60 -16.90
C THR A 352 -15.70 -19.91 -17.53
N THR A 353 -15.26 -20.15 -18.75
CA THR A 353 -15.37 -21.43 -19.45
C THR A 353 -14.00 -21.78 -20.04
N THR A 354 -13.88 -22.91 -20.69
CA THR A 354 -12.66 -23.32 -21.38
C THR A 354 -12.95 -23.67 -22.81
N VAL A 355 -11.95 -23.49 -23.67
CA VAL A 355 -11.97 -24.10 -25.00
C VAL A 355 -12.08 -25.62 -24.84
N TYR A 356 -13.05 -26.23 -25.52
CA TYR A 356 -13.36 -27.66 -25.36
C TYR A 356 -12.83 -28.55 -26.50
N ASP A 357 -12.26 -27.96 -27.56
CA ASP A 357 -11.71 -28.70 -28.69
C ASP A 357 -10.43 -28.10 -29.29
N ASP A 358 -9.87 -28.76 -30.30
CA ASP A 358 -8.66 -28.34 -31.03
C ASP A 358 -8.93 -27.24 -32.06
N LYS A 359 -10.19 -26.85 -32.23
CA LYS A 359 -10.64 -25.80 -33.14
C LYS A 359 -10.96 -24.50 -32.40
N GLY A 360 -10.62 -24.41 -31.12
CA GLY A 360 -10.76 -23.18 -30.35
C GLY A 360 -12.19 -22.85 -29.96
N HIS A 361 -13.12 -23.82 -29.99
CA HIS A 361 -14.51 -23.55 -29.67
C HIS A 361 -14.77 -23.44 -28.15
N PHE A 362 -15.69 -22.56 -27.78
CA PHE A 362 -16.12 -22.33 -26.41
C PHE A 362 -17.60 -21.95 -26.37
N GLU A 363 -18.23 -22.10 -25.20
CA GLU A 363 -19.60 -21.64 -24.98
C GLU A 363 -19.84 -21.11 -23.57
N PHE A 364 -20.75 -20.14 -23.48
CA PHE A 364 -21.37 -19.69 -22.25
C PHE A 364 -22.88 -19.86 -22.37
N VAL A 365 -23.49 -20.50 -21.38
CA VAL A 365 -24.93 -20.75 -21.32
C VAL A 365 -25.58 -19.96 -20.18
N ASN A 366 -26.92 -19.98 -20.12
CA ASN A 366 -27.73 -19.38 -19.06
C ASN A 366 -27.58 -17.86 -18.92
N LEU A 367 -27.44 -17.17 -20.06
CA LEU A 367 -27.27 -15.72 -20.12
C LEU A 367 -28.63 -15.04 -20.38
N MET A 368 -28.83 -13.88 -19.75
CA MET A 368 -29.97 -13.00 -20.09
C MET A 368 -29.63 -12.07 -21.27
N PRO A 369 -30.61 -11.37 -21.84
CA PRO A 369 -30.36 -10.21 -22.70
C PRO A 369 -29.49 -9.17 -21.98
N GLY A 370 -28.50 -8.64 -22.71
CA GLY A 370 -27.55 -7.69 -22.17
C GLY A 370 -26.25 -7.62 -22.97
N ASP A 371 -25.38 -6.71 -22.55
CA ASP A 371 -24.03 -6.59 -23.10
C ASP A 371 -23.03 -7.37 -22.24
N TYR A 372 -22.09 -8.04 -22.89
CA TYR A 372 -21.08 -8.89 -22.27
C TYR A 372 -19.72 -8.62 -22.90
N LEU A 373 -18.69 -8.45 -22.09
CA LEU A 373 -17.31 -8.46 -22.56
C LEU A 373 -16.75 -9.86 -22.46
N ILE A 374 -16.25 -10.39 -23.57
CA ILE A 374 -15.55 -11.67 -23.59
C ILE A 374 -14.07 -11.39 -23.80
N PHE A 375 -13.23 -12.02 -22.98
CA PHE A 375 -11.78 -11.92 -23.08
C PHE A 375 -11.11 -13.30 -23.05
N ALA A 376 -10.00 -13.41 -23.76
CA ALA A 376 -9.11 -14.56 -23.73
C ALA A 376 -7.66 -14.12 -23.92
N GLU A 377 -6.72 -14.84 -23.30
CA GLU A 377 -5.30 -14.78 -23.66
C GLU A 377 -4.94 -16.04 -24.43
N ILE A 378 -4.30 -15.86 -25.59
CA ILE A 378 -3.93 -16.97 -26.47
C ILE A 378 -2.45 -16.93 -26.80
N GLY A 379 -1.80 -18.09 -26.69
CA GLY A 379 -0.46 -18.30 -27.25
C GLY A 379 -0.55 -18.55 -28.76
N TYR A 380 0.38 -17.98 -29.52
CA TYR A 380 0.54 -18.22 -30.95
C TYR A 380 2.02 -18.17 -31.35
N VAL A 381 2.33 -18.80 -32.47
CA VAL A 381 3.64 -18.75 -33.11
C VAL A 381 3.67 -17.53 -34.02
N HIS A 382 4.65 -16.66 -33.83
CA HIS A 382 4.91 -15.50 -34.67
C HIS A 382 6.18 -15.70 -35.48
N THR A 383 6.10 -15.39 -36.77
CA THR A 383 7.24 -15.41 -37.69
C THR A 383 7.60 -13.98 -38.06
N SER A 384 8.79 -13.53 -37.66
CA SER A 384 9.35 -12.23 -38.07
C SER A 384 10.36 -12.43 -39.19
N ARG A 385 10.43 -11.50 -40.15
CA ARG A 385 11.39 -11.53 -41.26
C ARG A 385 12.33 -10.35 -41.13
N ARG A 386 13.64 -10.62 -41.08
CA ARG A 386 14.65 -9.58 -41.04
C ARG A 386 15.56 -9.67 -42.25
N THR A 387 15.81 -8.52 -42.86
CA THR A 387 16.82 -8.37 -43.89
C THR A 387 18.16 -8.14 -43.20
N GLU A 388 19.13 -9.02 -43.47
CA GLU A 388 20.47 -8.96 -42.92
C GLU A 388 21.48 -8.75 -44.05
N VAL A 389 22.42 -7.83 -43.85
CA VAL A 389 23.55 -7.66 -44.77
C VAL A 389 24.50 -8.83 -44.55
N VAL A 390 24.71 -9.63 -45.59
CA VAL A 390 25.59 -10.82 -45.58
C VAL A 390 26.87 -10.63 -46.37
N GLY A 391 27.03 -9.48 -47.02
CA GLY A 391 28.24 -9.11 -47.71
C GLY A 391 28.11 -7.78 -48.43
N TYR A 392 29.19 -7.42 -49.12
CA TYR A 392 29.30 -6.18 -49.85
C TYR A 392 29.90 -6.49 -51.23
N THR A 393 29.38 -5.85 -52.27
CA THR A 393 29.94 -5.93 -53.63
C THR A 393 30.48 -4.57 -54.01
N ASP A 394 31.80 -4.47 -54.15
CA ASP A 394 32.46 -3.26 -54.63
C ASP A 394 32.49 -3.25 -56.15
N THR A 395 32.08 -2.15 -56.76
CA THR A 395 32.09 -1.98 -58.22
C THR A 395 33.28 -1.11 -58.63
N TYR A 396 34.07 -1.61 -59.58
CA TYR A 396 35.20 -0.88 -60.17
C TYR A 396 34.98 -0.71 -61.66
N VAL A 397 35.20 0.50 -62.17
CA VAL A 397 35.17 0.80 -63.61
C VAL A 397 36.52 1.36 -64.00
N ASN A 398 37.21 0.73 -64.95
CA ASN A 398 38.58 1.08 -65.37
C ASN A 398 39.60 1.14 -64.21
N GLY A 399 39.45 0.27 -63.21
CA GLY A 399 40.33 0.23 -62.03
C GLY A 399 40.02 1.29 -60.96
N LEU A 400 39.03 2.17 -61.19
CA LEU A 400 38.59 3.17 -60.21
C LEU A 400 37.33 2.69 -59.48
N TYR A 401 37.37 2.74 -58.16
CA TYR A 401 36.26 2.39 -57.28
C TYR A 401 35.05 3.32 -57.53
N GLN A 402 33.87 2.74 -57.76
CA GLN A 402 32.62 3.45 -58.07
C GLN A 402 31.59 3.37 -56.94
N GLY A 403 31.81 2.51 -55.95
CA GLY A 403 30.91 2.36 -54.80
C GLY A 403 30.71 0.91 -54.39
N THR A 404 30.10 0.74 -53.22
CA THR A 404 29.74 -0.55 -52.64
C THR A 404 28.22 -0.70 -52.62
N SER A 405 27.72 -1.87 -53.00
CA SER A 405 26.33 -2.27 -52.77
C SER A 405 26.25 -3.35 -51.69
N GLU A 406 25.27 -3.24 -50.79
CA GLU A 406 24.98 -4.26 -49.79
C GLU A 406 24.36 -5.51 -50.44
N ASN A 407 24.91 -6.68 -50.11
CA ASN A 407 24.29 -7.96 -50.41
C ASN A 407 23.46 -8.36 -49.20
N THR A 408 22.14 -8.40 -49.34
CA THR A 408 21.24 -8.74 -48.24
C THR A 408 20.62 -10.12 -48.40
N THR A 409 20.36 -10.81 -47.30
CA THR A 409 19.50 -12.01 -47.25
C THR A 409 18.32 -11.77 -46.31
N VAL A 410 17.19 -12.40 -46.57
CA VAL A 410 16.03 -12.35 -45.67
C VAL A 410 16.02 -13.62 -44.81
N ARG A 411 16.13 -13.47 -43.49
CA ARG A 411 15.99 -14.57 -42.53
C ARG A 411 14.63 -14.52 -41.84
N SER A 412 14.04 -15.70 -41.67
CA SER A 412 12.80 -15.87 -40.91
C SER A 412 13.11 -16.38 -39.51
N TYR A 413 12.60 -15.70 -38.49
CA TYR A 413 12.74 -16.05 -37.09
C TYR A 413 11.37 -16.40 -36.51
N VAL A 414 11.25 -17.61 -35.95
CA VAL A 414 10.00 -18.12 -35.37
C VAL A 414 10.09 -18.07 -33.84
N GLY A 415 9.07 -17.49 -33.20
CA GLY A 415 8.98 -17.40 -31.74
C GLY A 415 7.57 -17.62 -31.22
N ASN A 416 7.44 -18.14 -29.99
CA ASN A 416 6.16 -18.18 -29.29
C ASN A 416 5.88 -16.82 -28.65
N THR A 417 4.63 -16.38 -28.72
CA THR A 417 4.15 -15.12 -28.17
C THR A 417 2.70 -15.28 -27.70
N SER A 418 2.16 -14.32 -26.93
CA SER A 418 0.77 -14.31 -26.51
C SER A 418 0.06 -13.03 -26.91
N ALA A 419 -1.26 -13.12 -27.07
CA ALA A 419 -2.12 -11.99 -27.35
C ALA A 419 -3.38 -12.04 -26.50
N THR A 420 -3.73 -10.90 -25.93
CA THR A 420 -5.06 -10.69 -25.34
C THR A 420 -6.03 -10.27 -26.44
N VAL A 421 -7.17 -10.97 -26.50
CA VAL A 421 -8.29 -10.64 -27.38
C VAL A 421 -9.49 -10.31 -26.52
N LYS A 422 -10.18 -9.21 -26.83
CA LYS A 422 -11.41 -8.78 -26.15
C LYS A 422 -12.48 -8.38 -27.15
N LYS A 423 -13.73 -8.71 -26.88
CA LYS A 423 -14.88 -8.30 -27.71
C LYS A 423 -16.13 -8.10 -26.86
N VAL A 424 -16.83 -6.99 -27.08
CA VAL A 424 -18.16 -6.77 -26.52
C VAL A 424 -19.19 -7.45 -27.43
N VAL A 425 -20.10 -8.17 -26.82
CA VAL A 425 -21.14 -8.99 -27.45
C VAL A 425 -22.47 -8.61 -26.82
N LYS A 426 -23.49 -8.45 -27.64
CA LYS A 426 -24.84 -8.12 -27.19
C LYS A 426 -25.76 -9.31 -27.43
N ILE A 427 -26.54 -9.66 -26.42
CA ILE A 427 -27.68 -10.58 -26.50
C ILE A 427 -28.93 -9.71 -26.49
N GLU A 428 -29.74 -9.77 -27.54
CA GLU A 428 -30.91 -8.91 -27.69
C GLU A 428 -32.15 -9.51 -27.06
N LYS A 429 -32.29 -10.84 -27.06
CA LYS A 429 -33.47 -11.52 -26.53
C LYS A 429 -33.18 -12.84 -25.85
N GLU A 430 -34.12 -13.26 -25.01
CA GLU A 430 -34.07 -14.50 -24.25
C GLU A 430 -34.00 -15.71 -25.20
N GLY A 431 -33.18 -16.71 -24.87
CA GLY A 431 -32.99 -17.93 -25.68
C GLY A 431 -32.17 -17.74 -26.96
N GLU A 432 -31.60 -16.57 -27.22
CA GLU A 432 -30.77 -16.30 -28.38
C GLU A 432 -29.42 -17.04 -28.31
N THR A 433 -28.95 -17.59 -29.44
CA THR A 433 -27.57 -18.06 -29.59
C THR A 433 -26.77 -17.07 -30.42
N VAL A 434 -25.76 -16.45 -29.81
CA VAL A 434 -24.87 -15.48 -30.47
C VAL A 434 -23.53 -16.13 -30.79
N GLU A 435 -23.15 -16.16 -32.07
CA GLU A 435 -21.85 -16.66 -32.51
C GLU A 435 -20.76 -15.58 -32.49
N VAL A 436 -19.62 -15.88 -31.87
CA VAL A 436 -18.52 -14.92 -31.66
C VAL A 436 -17.18 -15.47 -32.14
N LYS A 437 -16.46 -14.67 -32.91
CA LYS A 437 -15.06 -14.92 -33.26
C LYS A 437 -14.16 -13.98 -32.45
N LEU A 438 -13.39 -14.53 -31.51
CA LEU A 438 -12.32 -13.82 -30.81
C LEU A 438 -11.04 -14.01 -31.62
N LYS A 439 -10.73 -13.04 -32.47
CA LYS A 439 -9.53 -13.08 -33.33
C LYS A 439 -8.52 -12.01 -32.96
N LYS A 440 -7.24 -12.39 -32.90
CA LYS A 440 -6.12 -11.45 -33.04
C LYS A 440 -5.63 -11.50 -34.49
N THR A 441 -5.44 -10.33 -35.09
CA THR A 441 -4.75 -10.18 -36.37
C THR A 441 -3.59 -9.21 -36.11
N LEU A 442 -2.39 -9.61 -36.52
CA LEU A 442 -1.17 -8.83 -36.36
C LEU A 442 -0.71 -8.34 -37.72
#